data_AF-A0A431VD58-F1
#
_entry.id   AF-A0A431VD58-F1
#
_cell.length_a   1.000
_cell.length_b   1.000
_cell.length_c   1.000
_cell.angle_alpha   90.00
_cell.angle_beta   90.00
_cell.angle_gamma   90.00
#
_symmetry.space_group_name_H-M   'P 1'
#
loop_
_entity.id
_entity.type
_entity.pdbx_description
1 polymer ?
#
loop_
_entity_poly.entity_id
_entity_poly.type
_entity_poly.pdbx_seq_one_letter_code
_entity_poly.pdbx_strand_id
1 'polypeptide(L)' 'MPACRDAVQRCYTGLCQCGQPERHALEAAVTVYRFHHPDSSLAQAEAIVSHWVAGPVRH' A
#
# COMPACT_ATOMS: atom_id res chain seq x y z
N MET A 1 -1.16 15.00 -0.21
CA MET A 1 -2.58 14.86 -0.61
C MET A 1 -3.14 13.60 0.05
N PRO A 2 -4.25 13.67 0.80
CA PRO A 2 -4.82 12.51 1.51
C PRO A 2 -5.28 11.37 0.59
N ALA A 3 -5.43 11.64 -0.72
CA ALA A 3 -5.93 10.68 -1.70
C ALA A 3 -5.03 9.46 -1.95
N CYS A 4 -3.70 9.59 -1.94
CA CYS A 4 -2.81 8.44 -2.23
C CYS A 4 -2.83 7.39 -1.12
N ARG A 5 -2.80 7.82 0.14
CA ARG A 5 -2.88 6.89 1.27
C ARG A 5 -4.19 6.13 1.26
N ASP A 6 -5.30 6.83 1.06
CA ASP A 6 -6.63 6.22 1.01
C ASP A 6 -6.78 5.23 -0.15
N ALA A 7 -6.24 5.57 -1.34
CA ALA A 7 -6.23 4.71 -2.51
C ALA A 7 -5.42 3.42 -2.30
N VAL A 8 -4.21 3.55 -1.75
CA VAL A 8 -3.33 2.42 -1.41
C VAL A 8 -3.97 1.53 -0.37
N GLN A 9 -4.54 2.12 0.69
CA GLN A 9 -5.18 1.37 1.76
C GLN A 9 -6.44 0.64 1.28
N ARG A 10 -7.26 1.28 0.44
CA ARG A 10 -8.42 0.64 -0.21
C ARG A 10 -8.01 -0.50 -1.14
N CYS A 11 -6.93 -0.33 -1.91
CA CYS A 11 -6.39 -1.38 -2.78
C CYS A 11 -5.94 -2.60 -1.95
N TYR A 12 -5.15 -2.37 -0.90
CA TYR A 12 -4.68 -3.41 0.00
C TYR A 12 -5.84 -4.13 0.69
N THR A 13 -6.75 -3.39 1.33
CA THR A 13 -7.90 -3.97 2.05
C THR A 13 -8.83 -4.70 1.09
N GLY A 14 -9.08 -4.18 -0.11
CA GLY A 14 -9.92 -4.83 -1.12
C GLY A 14 -9.34 -6.16 -1.57
N LEU A 15 -8.02 -6.23 -1.79
CA LEU A 15 -7.34 -7.47 -2.17
C LEU A 15 -7.35 -8.50 -1.04
N CYS A 16 -7.10 -8.07 0.21
CA CYS A 16 -7.22 -8.95 1.37
C CYS A 16 -8.66 -9.47 1.55
N GLN A 17 -9.69 -8.63 1.33
CA GLN A 17 -11.09 -9.05 1.38
C GLN A 17 -11.45 -10.06 0.29
N CYS A 18 -10.81 -10.00 -0.87
CA CYS A 18 -10.94 -10.99 -1.93
C CYS A 18 -10.16 -12.30 -1.65
N GLY A 19 -9.50 -12.43 -0.49
CA GLY A 19 -8.72 -13.61 -0.14
C GLY A 19 -7.34 -13.68 -0.79
N GLN A 20 -6.84 -12.57 -1.37
CA GLN A 20 -5.47 -12.51 -1.85
C GLN A 20 -4.50 -12.49 -0.67
N PRO A 21 -3.31 -13.10 -0.81
CA PRO A 21 -2.30 -13.06 0.24
C PRO A 21 -1.79 -11.62 0.43
N GLU A 22 -1.51 -11.25 1.67
CA GLU A 22 -1.09 -9.88 2.05
C GLU A 22 0.10 -9.38 1.24
N ARG A 23 1.03 -10.26 0.84
CA ARG A 23 2.15 -9.93 -0.05
C ARG A 23 1.69 -9.38 -1.40
N HIS A 24 0.71 -10.02 -2.04
CA HIS A 24 0.18 -9.56 -3.33
C HIS A 24 -0.62 -8.27 -3.16
N ALA A 25 -1.35 -8.15 -2.05
CA ALA A 25 -2.07 -6.92 -1.72
C ALA A 25 -1.10 -5.74 -1.55
N LEU A 26 0.05 -5.97 -0.89
CA LEU A 26 1.10 -4.98 -0.70
C LEU A 26 1.76 -4.59 -2.03
N GLU A 27 2.15 -5.56 -2.85
CA GLU A 27 2.77 -5.32 -4.17
C GLU A 27 1.85 -4.49 -5.10
N ALA A 28 0.55 -4.80 -5.11
CA ALA A 28 -0.43 -4.03 -5.86
C ALA A 28 -0.57 -2.60 -5.33
N ALA A 29 -0.61 -2.44 -3.99
CA ALA A 29 -0.71 -1.14 -3.35
C ALA A 29 0.55 -0.27 -3.60
N VAL A 30 1.74 -0.89 -3.64
CA VAL A 30 3.01 -0.26 -4.05
C VAL A 30 2.99 0.18 -5.50
N THR A 31 2.42 -0.65 -6.38
CA THR A 31 2.26 -0.30 -7.80
C THR A 31 1.37 0.93 -7.98
N VAL A 32 0.24 0.99 -7.25
CA VAL A 32 -0.64 2.17 -7.23
C VAL A 32 0.09 3.40 -6.71
N TYR A 33 0.87 3.27 -5.62
CA TYR A 33 1.65 4.38 -5.08
C TYR A 33 2.64 4.94 -6.10
N ARG A 34 3.40 4.06 -6.78
CA ARG A 34 4.40 4.45 -7.79
C ARG A 34 3.79 5.04 -9.05
N PHE A 35 2.56 4.67 -9.39
CA PHE A 35 1.83 5.31 -10.50
C PHE A 35 1.61 6.81 -10.24
N HIS A 36 1.32 7.18 -8.99
CA HIS A 36 1.18 8.58 -8.58
C HIS A 36 2.52 9.26 -8.25
N HIS A 37 3.51 8.47 -7.83
CA HIS A 37 4.85 8.92 -7.43
C HIS A 37 5.95 8.18 -8.22
N PRO A 38 6.11 8.48 -9.53
CA PRO A 38 7.09 7.77 -10.36
C PRO A 38 8.54 8.03 -9.94
N ASP A 39 8.79 9.15 -9.25
CA ASP A 39 10.10 9.54 -8.71
C ASP A 39 10.50 8.70 -7.47
N SER A 40 9.54 8.03 -6.83
CA SER A 40 9.82 7.17 -5.68
C SER A 40 10.40 5.83 -6.13
N SER A 41 11.58 5.51 -5.60
CA SER A 41 12.20 4.18 -5.72
C SER A 41 11.30 3.08 -5.15
N LEU A 42 11.39 1.87 -5.70
CA LEU A 42 10.60 0.72 -5.25
C LEU A 42 10.71 0.47 -3.74
N ALA A 43 11.94 0.47 -3.21
CA ALA A 43 12.18 0.28 -1.78
C ALA A 43 11.56 1.38 -0.90
N GLN A 44 11.54 2.63 -1.38
CA GLN A 44 10.87 3.73 -0.67
C GLN A 44 9.35 3.55 -0.68
N ALA A 45 8.79 3.21 -1.84
CA ALA A 45 7.36 2.96 -1.99
C ALA A 45 6.90 1.80 -1.10
N GLU A 46 7.64 0.69 -1.07
CA GLU A 46 7.36 -0.45 -0.20
C GLU A 46 7.39 -0.07 1.28
N ALA A 47 8.41 0.66 1.73
CA ALA A 47 8.51 1.10 3.12
C ALA A 47 7.33 2.00 3.54
N ILE A 48 6.96 2.94 2.67
CA ILE A 48 5.84 3.87 2.91
C ILE A 48 4.51 3.12 2.95
N VAL A 49 4.25 2.26 1.96
CA VAL A 49 3.01 1.51 1.85
C VAL A 49 2.89 0.49 2.98
N SER A 50 3.97 -0.22 3.31
CA SER A 50 4.05 -1.13 4.46
C SER A 50 3.72 -0.41 5.77
N HIS A 51 4.30 0.77 5.99
CA HIS A 51 3.98 1.60 7.15
C HIS A 51 2.49 2.00 7.20
N TRP A 52 1.87 2.27 6.06
CA TRP A 52 0.45 2.63 6.00
C TRP A 52 -0.48 1.46 6.29
N VAL A 53 -0.16 0.26 5.78
CA VAL A 53 -1.00 -0.94 5.95
C VAL A 53 -0.79 -1.65 7.29
N ALA A 54 0.40 -1.54 7.88
CA ALA A 54 0.71 -2.13 9.19
C ALA A 54 -0.16 -1.56 10.33
N GLY A 55 -0.80 -0.40 10.11
CA GLY A 55 -1.64 0.27 11.11
C GLY A 55 -0.87 0.72 12.35
N PRO A 56 -1.50 1.42 13.30
CA PRO A 56 -0.88 1.66 14.59
C PRO A 56 -0.68 0.30 15.26
N VAL A 57 0.57 -0.04 15.57
CA VAL A 57 0.91 -1.15 16.47
C VAL A 57 0.05 -1.00 17.71
N ARG A 58 -0.94 -1.87 17.88
CA ARG A 58 -1.73 -1.95 19.10
C ARG A 58 -0.83 -2.64 20.13
N HIS A 59 -0.09 -1.83 20.87
CA HIS A 59 0.56 -2.25 22.12
C HIS A 59 -0.49 -2.49 23.20
#